data_AF-A0A9E4SZA4-F1
#
_entry.id   AF-A0A9E4SZA4-F1
#
_cell.length_a   1.000
_cell.length_b   1.000
_cell.length_c   1.000
_cell.angle_alpha   90.00
_cell.angle_beta   90.00
_cell.angle_gamma   90.00
#
_symmetry.space_group_name_H-M   'P 1'
#
loop_
_entity.id
_entity.type
_entity.pdbx_description
1 polymer ?
#
loop_
_entity_poly.entity_id
_entity_poly.type
_entity_poly.pdbx_seq_one_letter_code
_entity_poly.pdbx_strand_id
1 'polypeptide(L)'
;SLLLALLVVQAGIPGSELLLAVVGVVVMASVAIHGGTAVPVGVWYGRAAARETLEEERESTVAGLFGSHEGEVPMVSPEELSDRLSQPDPPLVVDVRTRASYNHDGTRIPGSIRVLPDGAVEWAGDCPPGREVVTYCS
;
A
#
# COMPACT_ATOMS: atom_id res chain seq x y z
N SER A 1 2.73 11.11 41.34
CA SER A 1 2.56 11.53 39.93
C SER A 1 3.01 12.98 39.79
N LEU A 2 3.31 13.45 38.58
CA LEU A 2 3.74 14.84 38.33
C LEU A 2 2.66 15.84 38.77
N LEU A 3 1.38 15.48 38.59
CA LEU A 3 0.23 16.26 39.07
C LEU A 3 0.22 16.42 40.60
N LEU A 4 0.52 15.35 41.37
CA LEU A 4 0.63 15.44 42.83
C LEU A 4 1.77 16.37 43.26
N ALA A 5 2.92 16.31 42.58
CA ALA A 5 4.06 17.19 42.88
C ALA A 5 3.73 18.67 42.61
N LEU A 6 3.04 18.96 41.50
CA LEU A 6 2.59 20.33 41.17
C LEU A 6 1.56 20.87 42.18
N LEU A 7 0.64 20.03 42.67
CA LEU A 7 -0.35 20.45 43.67
C LEU A 7 0.31 20.85 45.00
N VAL A 8 1.36 20.14 45.43
CA VAL A 8 2.08 20.43 46.67
C VAL A 8 2.90 21.73 46.56
N VAL A 9 3.47 22.01 45.38
CA VAL A 9 4.13 23.29 45.08
C VAL A 9 3.12 24.44 45.10
N GLN A 10 1.97 24.28 44.46
CA GLN A 10 0.92 25.30 44.45
C GLN A 10 0.31 25.56 45.83
N ALA A 11 0.33 24.56 46.72
CA ALA A 11 -0.08 24.69 48.11
C ALA A 11 0.98 25.40 48.98
N GLY A 12 2.12 25.82 48.43
CA GLY A 12 3.15 26.59 49.13
C GLY A 12 3.90 25.80 50.21
N ILE A 13 3.94 24.47 50.10
CA ILE A 13 4.60 23.63 51.09
C ILE A 13 6.12 23.79 50.95
N PRO A 14 6.84 24.17 52.03
CA PRO A 14 8.28 24.40 51.96
C PRO A 14 9.04 23.12 51.59
N GLY A 15 9.95 23.21 50.61
CA GLY A 15 10.77 22.09 50.13
C GLY A 15 10.10 21.23 49.05
N SER A 16 8.92 21.62 48.57
CA SER A 16 8.19 20.95 47.50
C SER A 16 8.85 21.10 46.13
N GLU A 17 9.72 22.09 45.96
CA GLU A 17 10.51 22.33 44.76
C GLU A 17 11.46 21.16 44.47
N LEU A 18 12.02 20.56 45.52
CA LEU A 18 12.90 19.41 45.42
C LEU A 18 12.14 18.15 44.97
N LEU A 19 10.90 17.98 45.47
CA LEU A 19 10.02 16.90 45.02
C LEU A 19 9.65 17.05 43.54
N LEU A 20 9.31 18.26 43.09
CA LEU A 20 9.00 18.51 41.69
C LEU A 20 10.22 18.28 40.78
N ALA A 21 11.41 18.73 41.20
CA ALA A 21 12.65 18.55 40.45
C ALA A 21 13.00 17.06 40.27
N VAL A 22 12.96 16.27 41.36
CA VAL A 22 13.26 14.83 41.30
C VAL A 22 12.25 14.09 40.43
N VAL A 23 10.96 14.34 40.62
CA VAL A 23 9.90 13.69 39.83
C VAL A 23 10.02 14.08 38.35
N GLY A 24 10.29 15.34 38.04
CA GLY A 24 10.48 15.82 36.67
C GLY A 24 11.66 15.14 35.97
N VAL A 25 12.82 15.04 36.62
CA VAL A 25 14.01 14.37 36.06
C VAL A 25 13.74 12.89 35.78
N VAL A 26 13.12 12.18 36.72
CA VAL A 26 12.80 10.75 36.55
C VAL A 26 11.84 10.54 35.38
N VAL A 27 10.82 11.39 35.25
CA VAL A 27 9.85 11.32 34.14
C VAL A 27 10.54 11.61 32.81
N MET A 28 11.35 12.67 32.70
CA MET A 28 12.06 13.02 31.47
C MET A 28 13.06 11.94 31.05
N ALA A 29 13.82 11.38 31.99
CA ALA A 29 14.72 10.26 31.72
C ALA A 29 13.96 9.01 31.26
N SER A 30 12.84 8.67 31.92
CA SER A 30 12.01 7.54 31.52
C SER A 30 11.42 7.71 30.11
N VAL A 31 10.93 8.91 29.77
CA VAL A 31 10.42 9.23 28.43
C VAL A 31 11.54 9.24 27.39
N ALA A 32 12.74 9.71 27.69
CA ALA A 32 13.87 9.63 26.76
C ALA A 32 14.27 8.17 26.49
N ILE A 33 14.30 7.34 27.53
CA ILE A 33 14.68 5.92 27.44
C ILE A 33 13.60 5.09 26.72
N HIS A 34 12.32 5.31 27.02
CA HIS A 34 11.21 4.52 26.45
C HIS A 34 10.58 5.16 25.19
N GLY A 35 10.56 6.48 25.08
CA GLY A 35 10.09 7.19 23.88
C GLY A 35 11.10 7.12 22.73
N GLY A 36 12.39 6.96 23.05
CA GLY A 36 13.45 6.74 22.07
C GLY A 36 13.37 5.40 21.33
N THR A 37 12.58 4.43 21.79
CA THR A 37 12.47 3.10 21.15
C THR A 37 11.33 3.00 20.13
N ALA A 38 10.30 3.84 20.21
CA ALA A 38 9.14 3.77 19.32
C ALA A 38 9.35 4.43 17.94
N VAL A 39 10.14 5.51 17.89
CA VAL A 39 10.33 6.31 16.66
C VAL A 39 11.36 5.73 15.67
N PRO A 40 12.56 5.27 16.09
CA PRO A 40 13.57 4.83 15.11
C PRO A 40 13.21 3.51 14.44
N VAL A 41 12.50 2.62 15.14
CA VAL A 41 12.04 1.34 14.59
C VAL A 41 11.01 1.58 13.48
N GLY A 42 10.02 2.45 13.68
CA GLY A 42 9.04 2.80 12.65
C GLY A 42 9.66 3.45 11.41
N VAL A 43 10.65 4.33 11.60
CA VAL A 43 11.38 4.97 10.49
C VAL A 43 12.29 3.98 9.74
N TRP A 44 12.91 3.03 10.45
CA TRP A 44 13.75 2.00 9.84
C TRP A 44 12.91 0.97 9.07
N TYR A 45 11.81 0.50 9.65
CA TYR A 45 10.84 -0.35 8.94
C TYR A 45 10.23 0.39 7.75
N GLY A 46 9.87 1.67 7.89
CA GLY A 46 9.38 2.47 6.76
C GLY A 46 10.41 2.58 5.63
N ARG A 47 11.70 2.76 5.95
CA ARG A 47 12.77 2.78 4.93
C ARG A 47 13.08 1.40 4.33
N ALA A 48 12.97 0.33 5.12
CA ALA A 48 13.15 -1.04 4.64
C ALA A 48 11.99 -1.48 3.73
N ALA A 49 10.75 -1.25 4.16
CA ALA A 49 9.55 -1.49 3.36
C ALA A 49 9.55 -0.66 2.07
N ALA A 50 9.95 0.62 2.12
CA ALA A 50 10.09 1.46 0.92
C ALA A 50 11.16 0.97 -0.08
N ARG A 51 12.12 0.14 0.37
CA ARG A 51 13.12 -0.50 -0.50
C ARG A 51 12.63 -1.83 -1.07
N GLU A 52 11.68 -2.49 -0.42
CA GLU A 52 11.06 -3.74 -0.88
C GLU A 52 9.83 -3.50 -1.76
N THR A 53 9.15 -2.36 -1.62
CA THR A 53 8.11 -1.93 -2.57
C THR A 53 8.78 -1.56 -3.89
N LEU A 54 8.69 -2.47 -4.86
CA LEU A 54 9.09 -2.25 -6.25
C LEU A 54 8.31 -1.06 -6.84
N GLU A 55 8.82 -0.45 -7.90
CA GLU A 55 8.23 0.75 -8.52
C GLU A 55 6.74 0.58 -8.87
N GLU A 56 6.31 -0.66 -9.19
CA GLU A 56 4.90 -1.06 -9.39
C GLU A 56 3.97 -0.64 -8.21
N GLU A 57 4.42 -0.72 -6.95
CA GLU A 57 3.62 -0.33 -5.76
C GLU A 57 3.67 1.20 -5.53
N ARG A 58 4.69 1.88 -6.07
CA ARG A 58 4.88 3.33 -5.90
C ARG A 58 3.96 4.15 -6.81
N GLU A 59 3.61 3.61 -7.97
CA GLU A 59 2.66 4.24 -8.91
C GLU A 59 1.19 4.01 -8.54
N SER A 60 0.89 3.08 -7.63
CA SER A 60 -0.41 2.97 -6.94
C SER A 60 -0.62 4.05 -5.85
N THR A 61 0.28 5.04 -5.77
CA THR A 61 0.02 6.27 -5.02
C THR A 61 -1.10 7.03 -5.72
N VAL A 62 -1.96 7.70 -4.94
CA VAL A 62 -3.09 8.58 -5.32
C VAL A 62 -2.93 9.35 -6.66
N ALA A 63 -1.72 9.72 -7.06
CA ALA A 63 -1.44 10.35 -8.35
C ALA A 63 -1.75 9.45 -9.58
N GLY A 64 -1.53 8.14 -9.53
CA GLY A 64 -1.89 7.19 -10.60
C GLY A 64 -3.39 6.92 -10.68
N LEU A 65 -4.08 6.97 -9.54
CA LEU A 65 -5.54 6.80 -9.46
C LEU A 65 -6.33 7.96 -10.13
N PHE A 66 -5.72 9.15 -10.22
CA PHE A 66 -6.31 10.35 -10.84
C PHE A 66 -5.75 10.66 -12.24
N GLY A 67 -4.93 9.77 -12.81
CA GLY A 67 -4.59 9.82 -14.22
C GLY A 67 -5.81 9.43 -15.04
N SER A 68 -6.68 10.39 -15.33
CA SER A 68 -7.82 10.23 -16.25
C SER A 68 -7.33 9.59 -17.55
N HIS A 69 -7.59 8.30 -17.72
CA HIS A 69 -7.63 7.72 -19.05
C HIS A 69 -8.89 8.25 -19.72
N GLU A 70 -8.71 9.23 -20.60
CA GLU A 70 -9.75 9.82 -21.43
C GLU A 70 -10.23 8.77 -22.44
N GLY A 71 -11.18 7.94 -22.03
CA GLY A 71 -11.86 6.98 -22.87
C GLY A 71 -12.67 6.01 -22.02
N GLU A 72 -13.99 6.00 -22.21
CA GLU A 72 -14.84 4.96 -21.65
C GLU A 72 -14.45 3.65 -22.34
N VAL A 73 -13.58 2.86 -21.69
CA VAL A 73 -13.18 1.54 -22.18
C VAL A 73 -14.39 0.62 -22.04
N PRO A 74 -14.85 -0.02 -23.12
CA PRO A 74 -15.97 -0.96 -23.05
C PRO A 74 -15.67 -2.10 -22.07
N MET A 75 -16.54 -2.29 -21.08
CA MET A 75 -16.44 -3.37 -20.11
C MET A 75 -17.25 -4.58 -20.59
N VAL A 76 -16.75 -5.78 -20.32
CA VAL A 76 -17.44 -7.05 -20.59
C VAL A 76 -17.81 -7.71 -19.27
N SER A 77 -19.00 -8.30 -19.16
CA SER A 77 -19.39 -9.04 -17.95
C SER A 77 -18.71 -10.41 -17.89
N PRO A 78 -18.56 -11.02 -16.70
CA PRO A 78 -18.00 -12.37 -16.57
C PRO A 78 -18.79 -13.43 -17.38
N GLU A 79 -20.12 -13.33 -17.40
CA GLU A 79 -21.00 -14.24 -18.14
C GLU A 79 -20.79 -14.08 -19.64
N GLU A 80 -20.75 -12.83 -20.13
CA GLU A 80 -20.52 -12.53 -21.53
C GLU A 80 -19.13 -12.99 -21.99
N LEU A 81 -18.09 -12.81 -21.16
CA LEU A 81 -16.76 -13.33 -21.44
C LEU A 81 -16.77 -14.87 -21.50
N SER A 82 -17.45 -15.55 -20.58
CA SER A 82 -17.57 -17.01 -20.57
C SER A 82 -18.25 -17.55 -21.84
N ASP A 83 -19.32 -16.89 -22.30
CA ASP A 83 -20.01 -17.27 -23.53
C ASP A 83 -19.12 -17.10 -24.77
N ARG A 84 -18.36 -16.00 -24.82
CA ARG A 84 -17.39 -15.71 -25.89
C ARG A 84 -16.23 -16.69 -25.92
N LEU A 85 -15.71 -17.10 -24.75
CA LEU A 85 -14.65 -18.11 -24.63
C LEU A 85 -15.07 -19.49 -25.15
N SER A 86 -16.39 -19.73 -25.26
CA SER A 86 -16.94 -20.98 -25.81
C SER A 86 -17.14 -20.95 -27.33
N GLN A 87 -16.87 -19.82 -27.99
CA GLN A 87 -17.01 -19.65 -29.45
C GLN A 87 -15.74 -20.09 -30.22
N PRO A 88 -15.83 -20.34 -31.54
CA PRO A 88 -14.68 -20.77 -32.35
C PRO A 88 -13.53 -19.76 -32.47
N ASP A 89 -13.80 -18.47 -32.26
CA ASP A 89 -12.82 -17.38 -32.29
C ASP A 89 -12.85 -16.59 -30.96
N PRO A 90 -12.28 -17.16 -29.87
CA PRO A 90 -12.36 -16.56 -28.56
C PRO A 90 -11.37 -15.39 -28.40
N PRO A 91 -11.71 -14.36 -27.60
CA PRO A 91 -10.82 -13.25 -27.32
C PRO A 91 -9.54 -13.71 -26.60
N LEU A 92 -8.46 -12.94 -26.77
CA LEU A 92 -7.26 -13.05 -25.95
C LEU A 92 -7.53 -12.51 -24.56
N VAL A 93 -7.48 -13.39 -23.56
CA VAL A 93 -7.58 -12.96 -22.16
C VAL A 93 -6.19 -12.63 -21.62
N VAL A 94 -6.03 -11.42 -21.08
CA VAL A 94 -4.75 -10.91 -20.58
C VAL A 94 -4.87 -10.54 -19.10
N ASP A 95 -4.09 -11.20 -18.26
CA ASP A 95 -3.96 -10.90 -16.83
C ASP A 95 -2.94 -9.78 -16.65
N VAL A 96 -3.43 -8.58 -16.34
CA VAL A 96 -2.61 -7.38 -16.08
C VAL A 96 -2.51 -7.05 -14.59
N ARG A 97 -2.72 -8.02 -13.69
CA ARG A 97 -2.53 -7.81 -12.26
C ARG A 97 -1.08 -7.49 -11.92
N THR A 98 -0.88 -6.65 -10.90
CA THR A 98 0.44 -6.46 -10.27
C THR A 98 1.00 -7.79 -9.76
N ARG A 99 2.31 -7.86 -9.56
CA ARG A 99 2.95 -9.08 -9.02
C ARG A 99 2.37 -9.48 -7.67
N ALA A 100 2.09 -8.51 -6.80
CA ALA A 100 1.51 -8.75 -5.49
C ALA A 100 0.12 -9.40 -5.60
N SER A 101 -0.80 -8.79 -6.37
CA SER A 101 -2.16 -9.33 -6.56
C SER A 101 -2.15 -10.71 -7.21
N TYR A 102 -1.31 -10.93 -8.22
CA TYR A 102 -1.19 -12.23 -8.89
C TYR A 102 -0.65 -13.34 -7.98
N ASN A 103 0.25 -13.01 -7.05
CA ASN A 103 0.83 -13.99 -6.12
C ASN A 103 -0.09 -14.26 -4.92
N HIS A 104 -0.88 -13.27 -4.51
CA HIS A 104 -1.80 -13.39 -3.39
C HIS A 104 -3.06 -14.19 -3.76
N ASP A 105 -3.57 -13.99 -4.98
CA ASP A 105 -4.75 -14.68 -5.49
C ASP A 105 -4.35 -15.83 -6.43
N GLY A 106 -4.63 -17.07 -6.00
CA GLY A 106 -4.34 -18.28 -6.76
C GLY A 106 -5.28 -18.53 -7.94
N THR A 107 -6.35 -17.75 -8.08
CA THR A 107 -7.32 -17.91 -9.16
C THR A 107 -6.89 -17.17 -10.43
N ARG A 108 -7.18 -17.80 -11.59
CA ARG A 108 -6.80 -17.34 -12.92
C ARG A 108 -7.84 -17.79 -13.93
N ILE A 109 -8.10 -16.97 -14.94
CA ILE A 109 -8.91 -17.40 -16.08
C ILE A 109 -8.07 -18.41 -16.89
N PRO A 110 -8.57 -19.62 -17.16
CA PRO A 110 -7.83 -20.62 -17.94
C PRO A 110 -7.42 -20.07 -19.32
N GLY A 111 -6.17 -20.30 -19.71
CA GLY A 111 -5.63 -19.84 -20.99
C GLY A 111 -5.25 -18.35 -21.05
N SER A 112 -5.39 -17.61 -19.94
CA SER A 112 -4.96 -16.21 -19.86
C SER A 112 -3.43 -16.07 -20.02
N ILE A 113 -3.03 -15.00 -20.70
CA ILE A 113 -1.63 -14.60 -20.86
C ILE A 113 -1.32 -13.57 -19.77
N ARG A 114 -0.24 -13.80 -19.02
CA ARG A 114 0.21 -12.84 -18.01
C ARG A 114 1.08 -11.76 -18.65
N VAL A 115 0.71 -10.51 -18.45
CA VAL A 115 1.46 -9.32 -18.89
C VAL A 115 1.48 -8.34 -17.72
N LEU A 116 2.64 -7.83 -17.32
CA LEU A 116 2.67 -6.86 -16.23
C LEU A 116 2.04 -5.53 -16.69
N PRO A 117 1.41 -4.75 -15.79
CA PRO A 117 0.82 -3.46 -16.13
C PRO A 117 1.78 -2.58 -16.95
N ASP A 118 3.03 -2.49 -16.51
CA ASP A 118 4.08 -1.65 -17.12
C ASP A 118 4.55 -2.18 -18.48
N GLY A 119 4.35 -3.47 -18.75
CA GLY A 119 4.71 -4.13 -20.00
C GLY A 119 3.55 -4.23 -21.01
N ALA A 120 2.34 -3.76 -20.65
CA ALA A 120 1.15 -3.95 -21.48
C ALA A 120 1.25 -3.22 -22.83
N VAL A 121 1.84 -2.02 -22.85
CA VAL A 121 2.02 -1.23 -24.08
C VAL A 121 3.01 -1.90 -25.04
N GLU A 122 4.11 -2.42 -24.52
CA GLU A 122 5.12 -3.14 -25.31
C GLU A 122 4.52 -4.44 -25.87
N TRP A 123 3.86 -5.23 -25.02
CA TRP A 123 3.19 -6.46 -25.42
C TRP A 123 2.09 -6.24 -26.48
N ALA A 124 1.35 -5.14 -26.40
CA ALA A 124 0.32 -4.81 -27.39
C ALA A 124 0.90 -4.63 -28.81
N GLY A 125 2.16 -4.18 -28.93
CA GLY A 125 2.86 -4.08 -30.21
C GLY A 125 3.16 -5.44 -30.86
N ASP A 126 3.29 -6.49 -30.05
CA ASP A 126 3.54 -7.86 -30.51
C ASP A 126 2.24 -8.66 -30.74
N CYS A 127 1.09 -8.10 -30.38
CA CYS A 127 -0.19 -8.78 -30.51
C CYS A 127 -0.62 -8.86 -31.99
N PRO A 128 -1.04 -10.05 -32.49
CA PRO A 128 -1.55 -10.18 -33.85
C PRO A 128 -2.71 -9.21 -34.11
N PRO A 129 -2.68 -8.44 -35.21
CA PRO A 129 -3.75 -7.50 -35.52
C PRO A 129 -5.06 -8.24 -35.81
N GLY A 130 -6.18 -7.64 -35.40
CA GLY A 130 -7.53 -8.17 -35.69
C GLY A 130 -8.07 -9.19 -34.68
N ARG A 131 -7.33 -9.49 -33.61
CA ARG A 131 -7.81 -10.35 -32.52
C ARG A 131 -8.33 -9.50 -31.36
N GLU A 132 -9.54 -9.80 -30.88
CA GLU A 132 -10.10 -9.12 -29.71
C GLU A 132 -9.27 -9.44 -28.46
N VAL A 133 -8.99 -8.43 -27.63
CA VAL A 133 -8.23 -8.56 -26.39
C VAL A 133 -9.11 -8.10 -25.23
N VAL A 134 -9.20 -8.93 -24.20
CA VAL A 134 -9.89 -8.65 -22.94
C VAL A 134 -8.86 -8.69 -21.81
N THR A 135 -8.61 -7.55 -21.20
CA THR A 135 -7.71 -7.43 -20.04
C THR A 135 -8.51 -7.54 -18.74
N TYR A 136 -7.93 -8.13 -17.70
CA TYR A 136 -8.48 -8.08 -16.35
C TYR A 136 -7.42 -7.75 -15.30
N CYS A 137 -7.85 -7.06 -14.25
CA CYS A 137 -7.08 -6.72 -13.06
C CYS A 137 -7.89 -7.04 -11.80
N SER A 138 -7.34 -6.75 -10.62
CA SER A 138 -7.98 -6.96 -9.31
C SER A 138 -8.87 -5.80 -8.89
#